data_AF-A0A2S9RPB0-F1
#
_entry.id   AF-A0A2S9RPB0-F1
#
_cell.length_a   1.000
_cell.length_b   1.000
_cell.length_c   1.000
_cell.angle_alpha   90.00
_cell.angle_beta   90.00
_cell.angle_gamma   90.00
#
_symmetry.space_group_name_H-M   'P 1'
#
loop_
_entity.id
_entity.type
_entity.pdbx_description
1 polymer ?
#
loop_
_entity_poly.entity_id
_entity_poly.type
_entity_poly.pdbx_seq_one_letter_code
_entity_poly.pdbx_strand_id
1 'polypeptide(L)'
;METSDIIAISSLFISIAAVPVSYFFGGRNALCSSYNTSVDELEKLCQKIFSESLAIYKNNDYSETNYHLMIANHKLLQAKCTRINNLIKQNYPRAELLEIKQVITDQLFSEEKEQQDTAIRNLIYKLTPLIEFYPKKFY
;
A
#
# COMPACT_ATOMS: atom_id res chain seq x y z
N MET A 1 18.11 -43.43 2.43
CA MET A 1 18.06 -42.00 2.13
C MET A 1 19.48 -41.50 2.16
N GLU A 2 19.97 -41.02 1.02
CA GLU A 2 21.29 -40.41 0.98
C GLU A 2 21.26 -39.07 1.72
N THR A 3 22.42 -38.63 2.22
CA THR A 3 22.56 -37.34 2.89
C THR A 3 22.17 -36.17 1.98
N SER A 4 22.33 -36.34 0.66
CA SER A 4 21.86 -35.41 -0.37
C SER A 4 20.34 -35.21 -0.34
N ASP A 5 19.56 -36.28 -0.19
CA ASP A 5 18.11 -36.24 -0.13
C ASP A 5 17.61 -35.49 1.11
N ILE A 6 18.29 -35.69 2.25
CA ILE A 6 17.95 -35.02 3.52
C ILE A 6 18.21 -33.51 3.42
N ILE A 7 19.32 -33.11 2.80
CA ILE A 7 19.67 -31.71 2.56
C ILE A 7 18.70 -31.07 1.56
N ALA A 8 18.34 -31.78 0.49
CA ALA A 8 17.36 -31.31 -0.49
C ALA A 8 15.99 -31.05 0.15
N ILE A 9 15.48 -32.01 0.94
CA ILE A 9 14.17 -31.90 1.60
C ILE A 9 14.14 -30.77 2.63
N SER A 10 15.22 -30.60 3.41
CA SER A 10 15.32 -29.52 4.39
C SER A 10 15.43 -28.13 3.72
N SER A 11 16.17 -28.01 2.62
CA SER A 11 16.23 -26.77 1.84
C SER A 11 14.87 -26.40 1.23
N LEU A 12 14.10 -27.39 0.80
CA LEU A 12 12.76 -27.21 0.25
C LEU A 12 11.80 -26.71 1.33
N PHE A 13 11.85 -27.29 2.52
CA PHE A 13 11.04 -26.87 3.66
C PHE A 13 11.33 -25.42 4.10
N ILE A 14 12.62 -25.05 4.16
CA ILE A 14 13.04 -23.69 4.49
C ILE A 14 12.54 -22.73 3.41
N SER A 15 12.63 -23.08 2.13
CA SER A 15 12.17 -22.22 1.03
C SER A 15 10.65 -22.01 1.07
N ILE A 16 9.88 -23.06 1.36
CA ILE A 16 8.41 -23.00 1.44
C ILE A 16 7.96 -22.16 2.65
N ALA A 17 8.66 -22.22 3.78
CA ALA A 17 8.27 -21.52 4.99
C ALA A 17 8.87 -20.10 5.12
N ALA A 18 10.15 -19.93 4.77
CA ALA A 18 10.88 -18.67 4.98
C ALA A 18 10.45 -17.57 4.01
N VAL A 19 10.11 -17.90 2.75
CA VAL A 19 9.70 -16.90 1.75
C VAL A 19 8.36 -16.24 2.11
N PRO A 20 7.28 -16.96 2.47
CA PRO A 20 6.03 -16.34 2.91
C PRO A 20 6.18 -15.53 4.19
N VAL A 21 6.98 -16.03 5.15
CA VAL A 21 7.21 -15.37 6.44
C VAL A 21 7.99 -14.07 6.23
N SER A 22 9.07 -14.08 5.46
CA SER A 22 9.84 -12.87 5.14
C SER A 22 9.01 -11.85 4.34
N TYR A 23 8.17 -12.31 3.41
CA TYR A 23 7.23 -11.44 2.68
C TYR A 23 6.19 -10.82 3.61
N PHE A 24 5.62 -11.60 4.54
CA PHE A 24 4.65 -11.13 5.53
C PHE A 24 5.25 -10.09 6.49
N PHE A 25 6.45 -10.36 7.03
CA PHE A 25 7.16 -9.40 7.88
C PHE A 25 7.61 -8.16 7.10
N GLY A 26 8.10 -8.31 5.88
CA GLY A 26 8.48 -7.20 5.01
C GLY A 26 7.32 -6.29 4.64
N GLY A 27 6.15 -6.87 4.32
CA GLY A 27 4.92 -6.13 4.04
C GLY A 27 4.42 -5.34 5.26
N ARG A 28 4.45 -5.94 6.46
CA ARG A 28 4.11 -5.25 7.71
C ARG A 28 5.07 -4.09 8.00
N ASN A 29 6.37 -4.28 7.81
CA ASN A 29 7.35 -3.22 8.00
C ASN A 29 7.14 -2.05 7.02
N ALA A 30 6.80 -2.34 5.76
CA ALA A 30 6.49 -1.30 4.78
C ALA A 30 5.23 -0.50 5.14
N LEU A 31 4.17 -1.17 5.61
CA LEU A 31 2.95 -0.53 6.07
C LEU A 31 3.19 0.33 7.32
N CYS A 32 3.89 -0.20 8.31
CA CYS A 32 4.27 0.55 9.51
C CYS A 32 5.16 1.76 9.17
N SER A 33 6.11 1.60 8.25
CA SER A 33 6.95 2.69 7.78
C SER A 33 6.13 3.77 7.06
N SER A 34 5.22 3.39 6.15
CA SER A 34 4.34 4.35 5.46
C SER A 34 3.39 5.07 6.41
N TYR A 35 2.89 4.37 7.44
CA TYR A 35 2.09 4.96 8.50
C TYR A 35 2.90 5.99 9.29
N ASN A 36 4.08 5.60 9.79
CA ASN A 36 4.96 6.48 10.55
C ASN A 36 5.36 7.73 9.75
N THR A 37 5.75 7.57 8.47
CA THR A 37 6.05 8.70 7.59
C THR A 37 4.85 9.63 7.42
N SER A 38 3.63 9.08 7.30
CA SER A 38 2.42 9.90 7.18
C SER A 38 2.10 10.65 8.48
N VAL A 39 2.43 10.07 9.64
CA VAL A 39 2.32 10.73 10.95
C VAL A 39 3.34 11.85 11.10
N ASP A 40 4.60 11.61 10.72
CA ASP A 40 5.67 12.63 10.75
C ASP A 40 5.34 13.82 9.84
N GLU A 41 4.78 13.56 8.65
CA GLU A 41 4.32 14.61 7.74
C GLU A 41 3.16 15.42 8.34
N LEU A 42 2.23 14.77 9.05
CA LEU A 42 1.13 15.45 9.74
C LEU A 42 1.64 16.32 10.88
N GLU A 43 2.60 15.83 11.67
CA GLU A 43 3.21 16.60 12.75
C GLU A 43 3.89 17.87 12.23
N LYS A 44 4.71 17.75 11.17
CA LYS A 44 5.35 18.90 10.51
C LYS A 44 4.33 19.89 9.98
N LEU A 45 3.24 19.40 9.39
CA LEU A 45 2.16 20.26 8.91
C LEU A 45 1.49 21.01 10.06
N CYS A 46 1.17 20.35 11.17
CA CYS A 46 0.60 20.98 12.35
C CYS A 46 1.51 22.05 12.93
N GLN A 47 2.82 21.79 13.04
CA GLN A 47 3.80 22.77 13.50
C GLN A 47 3.86 23.99 12.57
N LYS A 48 3.82 23.79 11.25
CA LYS A 48 3.78 24.86 10.26
C LYS A 48 2.52 25.70 10.36
N ILE A 49 1.35 25.07 10.44
CA ILE A 49 0.06 25.78 10.59
C ILE A 49 0.05 26.59 11.87
N PHE A 50 0.56 26.02 12.96
CA PHE A 50 0.66 26.69 14.25
C PHE A 50 1.59 27.92 14.15
N SER A 51 2.78 27.79 13.57
CA SER A 51 3.72 28.91 13.45
C SER A 51 3.17 30.03 12.55
N GLU A 52 2.51 29.68 11.44
CA GLU A 52 1.85 30.64 10.54
C GLU A 52 0.69 31.37 11.26
N SER A 53 -0.16 30.64 11.99
CA SER A 53 -1.25 31.26 12.76
C SER A 53 -0.74 32.18 13.88
N LEU A 54 0.37 31.80 14.53
CA LEU A 54 1.00 32.60 15.57
C LEU A 54 1.59 33.89 15.00
N ALA A 55 2.20 33.82 13.81
CA ALA A 55 2.73 34.99 13.10
C ALA A 55 1.60 35.96 12.71
N ILE A 56 0.50 35.44 12.15
CA ILE A 56 -0.69 36.22 11.81
C ILE A 56 -1.23 36.94 13.05
N TYR A 57 -1.38 36.20 14.17
CA TYR A 57 -1.88 36.76 15.43
C TYR A 57 -0.94 37.83 16.01
N LYS A 58 0.37 37.57 16.06
CA LYS A 58 1.36 38.53 16.57
C LYS A 58 1.44 39.81 15.73
N ASN A 59 1.24 39.69 14.42
CA ASN A 59 1.31 40.82 13.50
C ASN A 59 -0.05 41.52 13.30
N ASN A 60 -1.13 41.01 13.90
CA ASN A 60 -2.52 41.47 13.68
C ASN A 60 -2.91 41.56 12.19
N ASP A 61 -2.33 40.71 11.35
CA ASP A 61 -2.56 40.72 9.90
C ASP A 61 -3.73 39.79 9.53
N TYR A 62 -4.94 40.25 9.76
CA TYR A 62 -6.18 39.51 9.44
C TYR A 62 -6.63 39.73 7.99
N SER A 63 -5.69 39.84 7.06
CA SER A 63 -6.01 40.01 5.64
C SER A 63 -6.78 38.80 5.06
N GLU A 64 -7.55 39.06 4.02
CA GLU A 64 -8.30 38.04 3.26
C GLU A 64 -7.37 36.93 2.73
N THR A 65 -6.14 37.28 2.39
CA THR A 65 -5.08 36.33 2.01
C THR A 65 -4.79 35.32 3.12
N ASN A 66 -4.65 35.78 4.36
CA ASN A 66 -4.38 34.91 5.52
C ASN A 66 -5.60 34.04 5.89
N TYR A 67 -6.82 34.53 5.62
CA TYR A 67 -8.04 33.74 5.72
C TYR A 67 -8.04 32.57 4.72
N HIS A 68 -7.73 32.82 3.45
CA HIS A 68 -7.63 31.76 2.44
C HIS A 68 -6.48 30.79 2.71
N LEU A 69 -5.36 31.27 3.24
CA LEU A 69 -4.24 30.45 3.68
C LEU A 69 -4.67 29.46 4.79
N MET A 70 -5.42 29.94 5.79
CA MET A 70 -5.97 29.10 6.86
C MET A 70 -6.93 28.02 6.31
N ILE A 71 -7.79 28.35 5.34
CA ILE A 71 -8.68 27.38 4.69
C ILE A 71 -7.87 26.33 3.91
N ALA A 72 -6.86 26.75 3.15
CA ALA A 72 -6.01 25.84 2.39
C ALA A 72 -5.28 24.85 3.32
N ASN A 73 -4.74 25.37 4.42
CA ASN A 73 -4.10 24.57 5.47
C ASN A 73 -5.09 23.58 6.13
N HIS A 74 -6.33 23.98 6.39
CA HIS A 74 -7.37 23.09 6.90
C HIS A 74 -7.69 21.94 5.92
N LYS A 75 -7.87 22.24 4.63
CA LYS A 75 -8.10 21.21 3.59
C LYS A 75 -6.91 20.26 3.47
N LEU A 76 -5.70 20.78 3.56
CA LEU A 76 -4.47 19.98 3.51
C LEU A 76 -4.37 19.02 4.71
N LEU A 77 -4.71 19.49 5.91
CA LEU A 77 -4.79 18.68 7.11
C LEU A 77 -5.86 17.57 6.98
N GLN A 78 -7.05 17.92 6.49
CA GLN A 78 -8.12 16.96 6.22
C GLN A 78 -7.68 15.86 5.24
N ALA A 79 -6.96 16.22 4.18
CA ALA A 79 -6.42 15.26 3.21
C ALA A 79 -5.40 14.30 3.85
N LYS A 80 -4.49 14.81 4.71
CA LYS A 80 -3.50 13.98 5.42
C LYS A 80 -4.16 13.04 6.44
N CYS A 81 -5.15 13.51 7.19
CA CYS A 81 -5.94 12.64 8.10
C CYS A 81 -6.71 11.57 7.33
N THR A 82 -7.28 11.91 6.17
CA THR A 82 -7.96 10.94 5.29
C THR A 82 -6.98 9.88 4.77
N ARG A 83 -5.76 10.29 4.40
CA ARG A 83 -4.69 9.35 3.99
C ARG A 83 -4.31 8.38 5.12
N ILE A 84 -4.18 8.86 6.36
CA ILE A 84 -3.90 8.00 7.52
C ILE A 84 -5.06 7.03 7.76
N ASN A 85 -6.31 7.50 7.68
CA ASN A 85 -7.50 6.65 7.81
C ASN A 85 -7.54 5.57 6.71
N ASN A 86 -7.14 5.91 5.48
CA ASN A 86 -7.04 4.96 4.38
C ASN A 86 -5.91 3.95 4.59
N LEU A 87 -4.77 4.35 5.18
CA LEU A 87 -3.70 3.42 5.56
C LEU A 87 -4.14 2.44 6.66
N ILE A 88 -4.97 2.89 7.60
CA ILE A 88 -5.60 2.03 8.62
C ILE A 88 -6.62 1.09 7.98
N LYS A 89 -7.33 1.55 6.92
CA LYS A 89 -8.35 0.79 6.20
C LYS A 89 -7.86 -0.02 5.01
N GLN A 90 -6.56 -0.02 4.68
CA GLN A 90 -6.00 -0.95 3.68
C GLN A 90 -6.06 -2.38 4.23
N ASN A 91 -7.26 -2.96 4.20
CA ASN A 91 -7.45 -4.39 4.21
C ASN A 91 -6.69 -4.91 3.01
N TYR A 92 -5.66 -5.72 3.28
CA TYR A 92 -5.02 -6.54 2.28
C TYR A 92 -6.11 -7.17 1.39
N PRO A 93 -6.06 -6.98 0.05
CA PRO A 93 -7.13 -7.37 -0.88
C PRO A 93 -7.17 -8.88 -1.06
N ARG A 94 -7.52 -9.58 0.02
CA ARG A 94 -7.38 -11.03 0.18
C ARG A 94 -8.32 -11.77 -0.76
N ALA A 95 -9.51 -11.22 -0.99
CA ALA A 95 -10.51 -11.81 -1.88
C ALA A 95 -10.07 -11.66 -3.34
N GLU A 96 -9.61 -10.48 -3.72
CA GLU A 96 -9.15 -10.16 -5.08
C GLU A 96 -7.89 -10.96 -5.44
N LEU A 97 -6.97 -11.15 -4.48
CA LEU A 97 -5.77 -11.99 -4.66
C LEU A 97 -6.12 -13.49 -4.75
N LEU A 98 -7.13 -13.95 -4.01
CA LEU A 98 -7.64 -15.33 -4.10
C LEU A 98 -8.24 -15.61 -5.48
N GLU A 99 -9.04 -14.68 -6.00
CA GLU A 99 -9.62 -14.79 -7.33
C GLU A 99 -8.55 -14.81 -8.43
N ILE A 100 -7.52 -13.95 -8.34
CA ILE A 100 -6.41 -13.99 -9.29
C ILE A 100 -5.62 -15.29 -9.20
N LYS A 101 -5.38 -15.78 -7.99
CA LYS A 101 -4.72 -17.07 -7.79
C LYS A 101 -5.47 -18.17 -8.53
N GLN A 102 -6.80 -18.23 -8.39
CA GLN A 102 -7.64 -19.21 -9.09
C GLN A 102 -7.58 -19.06 -10.61
N VAL A 103 -7.64 -17.84 -11.14
CA VAL A 103 -7.52 -17.62 -12.60
C VAL A 103 -6.16 -18.08 -13.13
N ILE A 104 -5.07 -17.83 -12.38
CA ILE A 104 -3.72 -18.25 -12.76
C ILE A 104 -3.56 -19.77 -12.66
N THR A 105 -4.05 -20.41 -11.59
CA THR A 105 -3.82 -21.84 -11.36
C THR A 105 -4.77 -22.74 -12.16
N ASP A 106 -6.03 -22.34 -12.30
CA ASP A 106 -7.09 -23.24 -12.79
C ASP A 106 -7.46 -22.95 -14.25
N GLN A 107 -7.32 -21.70 -14.72
CA GLN A 107 -7.82 -21.28 -16.03
C GLN A 107 -6.69 -20.98 -17.05
N LEU A 108 -5.55 -20.46 -16.60
CA LEU A 108 -4.44 -20.09 -17.48
C LEU A 108 -3.71 -21.32 -18.08
N PHE A 109 -3.70 -22.45 -17.38
CA PHE A 109 -3.07 -23.69 -17.83
C PHE A 109 -4.05 -24.69 -18.43
N SER A 110 -5.28 -24.25 -18.77
CA SER A 110 -6.25 -25.10 -19.47
C SER A 110 -5.74 -25.50 -20.85
N GLU A 111 -6.04 -26.74 -21.27
CA GLU A 111 -5.69 -27.27 -22.61
C GLU A 111 -6.52 -26.60 -23.73
N GLU A 112 -7.62 -25.94 -23.38
CA GLU A 112 -8.49 -25.23 -24.32
C GLU A 112 -8.06 -23.77 -24.54
N LYS A 113 -7.74 -23.44 -25.79
CA LYS A 113 -7.23 -22.12 -26.20
C LYS A 113 -8.21 -20.96 -25.93
N GLU A 114 -9.52 -21.22 -26.06
CA GLU A 114 -10.58 -20.23 -25.81
C GLU A 114 -10.73 -19.90 -24.32
N GLN A 115 -10.50 -20.89 -23.45
CA GLN A 115 -10.47 -20.70 -22.00
C GLN A 115 -9.22 -19.92 -21.58
N GLN A 116 -8.07 -20.18 -22.20
CA GLN A 116 -6.84 -19.42 -21.99
C GLN A 116 -6.99 -17.93 -22.33
N ASP A 117 -7.54 -17.61 -23.51
CA ASP A 117 -7.73 -16.21 -23.93
C ASP A 117 -8.71 -15.47 -23.00
N THR A 118 -9.74 -16.17 -22.52
CA THR A 118 -10.70 -15.64 -21.53
C THR A 118 -10.04 -15.43 -20.15
N ALA A 119 -9.17 -16.36 -19.74
CA ALA A 119 -8.42 -16.27 -18.49
C ALA A 119 -7.45 -15.08 -18.50
N ILE A 120 -6.72 -14.87 -19.61
CA ILE A 120 -5.81 -13.74 -19.79
C ILE A 120 -6.59 -12.42 -19.70
N ARG A 121 -7.74 -12.32 -20.38
CA ARG A 121 -8.57 -11.12 -20.35
C ARG A 121 -9.11 -10.84 -18.94
N ASN A 122 -9.56 -11.87 -18.23
CA ASN A 122 -10.00 -11.76 -16.84
C ASN A 122 -8.86 -11.36 -15.89
N LEU A 123 -7.64 -11.87 -16.13
CA LEU A 123 -6.44 -11.48 -15.40
C LEU A 123 -6.13 -10.00 -15.56
N ILE A 124 -6.19 -9.46 -16.78
CA ILE A 124 -5.95 -8.03 -17.03
C ILE A 124 -6.97 -7.18 -16.28
N TYR A 125 -8.26 -7.52 -16.35
CA TYR A 125 -9.30 -6.77 -15.66
C TYR A 125 -9.17 -6.83 -14.14
N LYS A 126 -8.81 -7.99 -13.58
CA LYS A 126 -8.66 -8.19 -12.12
C LYS A 126 -7.35 -7.63 -11.57
N LEU A 127 -6.26 -7.63 -12.35
CA LEU A 127 -4.97 -7.05 -11.96
C LEU A 127 -4.99 -5.52 -11.94
N THR A 128 -5.74 -4.88 -12.83
CA THR A 128 -5.81 -3.42 -12.96
C THR A 128 -6.14 -2.70 -11.63
N PRO A 129 -7.21 -3.05 -10.89
CA PRO A 129 -7.50 -2.43 -9.59
C PRO A 129 -6.48 -2.81 -8.50
N LEU A 130 -5.77 -3.93 -8.62
CA LEU A 130 -4.74 -4.35 -7.67
C LEU A 130 -3.45 -3.52 -7.77
N ILE A 131 -3.19 -2.90 -8.93
CA ILE A 131 -2.05 -1.98 -9.11
C ILE A 131 -2.13 -0.80 -8.12
N GLU A 132 -3.34 -0.36 -7.76
CA GLU A 132 -3.55 0.73 -6.79
C GLU A 132 -3.08 0.35 -5.37
N PHE A 133 -3.06 -0.94 -5.04
CA PHE A 133 -2.57 -1.46 -3.76
C PHE A 133 -1.05 -1.68 -3.74
N TYR A 134 -0.39 -1.72 -4.90
CA TYR A 134 1.05 -1.98 -5.04
C TYR A 134 1.73 -0.91 -5.91
N PRO A 135 1.84 0.35 -5.44
CA PRO A 135 2.48 1.40 -6.21
C PRO A 135 3.93 1.02 -6.56
N LYS A 136 4.30 1.21 -7.84
CA LYS A 136 5.65 0.93 -8.35
C LYS A 136 6.70 1.66 -7.50
N LYS A 137 7.62 0.90 -6.91
CA LYS A 137 8.73 1.45 -6.10
C LYS A 137 9.90 1.97 -6.94
N PHE A 138 10.00 1.58 -8.22
CA PHE A 138 11.08 1.99 -9.11
C PHE A 138 10.56 2.18 -10.55
N TYR A 139 11.05 3.23 -11.21
CA TYR A 139 10.82 3.55 -12.63
C TYR A 139 12.05 3.17 -13.45
#